data_AF-A0A8T5IP97-F1
#
_entry.id   AF-A0A8T5IP97-F1
#
_cell.length_a   1.000
_cell.length_b   1.000
_cell.length_c   1.000
_cell.angle_alpha   90.00
_cell.angle_beta   90.00
_cell.angle_gamma   90.00
#
_symmetry.space_group_name_H-M   'P 1'
#
loop_
_entity.id
_entity.type
_entity.pdbx_description
1 polymer ?
#
loop_
_entity_poly.entity_id
_entity_poly.type
_entity_poly.pdbx_seq_one_letter_code
_entity_poly.pdbx_strand_id
1 'polypeptide(L)'
;MSWVIYILIVLAVVAIGIFAYFYYKKSLDKEEKRLIKFLKKQDGEGDPRFLKRKMGVSRAWLESVAKRLEEKGRVVRWGWRAKSLICLKGAVVKSEKRVVKLLKKNGGMMGQLEAGRALGYDRESFGWRMVRKLEEKGVLWVRVEGKKNYLVLTGEGRFRELRSRIQGASGPSAVAKLDKSEDRMVKILRKSGGEMLDRNLALRVRGASKIIKSLIKKGVVFRWGAKKRNVCLKDVLSKDEEKIVRIVKDAGGKMMWTDLVKKSGYSGKGFHRVLDKLEMKGKIFRRKVGRSLEVVV
;
A
#
# COMPACT_ATOMS: atom_id res chain seq x y z
N MET A 1 42.08 -6.33 19.99
CA MET A 1 41.72 -5.03 19.37
C MET A 1 41.58 -5.08 17.84
N SER A 2 42.24 -5.98 17.11
CA SER A 2 42.32 -5.93 15.64
C SER A 2 41.07 -6.35 14.87
N TRP A 3 40.19 -7.18 15.45
CA TRP A 3 39.03 -7.73 14.72
C TRP A 3 37.87 -6.73 14.58
N VAL A 4 37.67 -5.88 15.58
CA VAL A 4 36.62 -4.85 15.59
C VAL A 4 36.91 -3.77 14.54
N ILE A 5 38.19 -3.39 14.38
CA ILE A 5 38.63 -2.42 13.37
C ILE A 5 38.40 -2.98 11.96
N TYR A 6 38.69 -4.28 11.74
CA TYR A 6 38.47 -4.92 10.44
C TYR A 6 36.98 -4.97 10.05
N ILE A 7 36.10 -5.28 11.01
CA ILE A 7 34.64 -5.27 10.79
C ILE A 7 34.14 -3.86 10.44
N LEU A 8 34.64 -2.83 11.12
CA LEU A 8 34.27 -1.44 10.83
C LEU A 8 34.72 -1.00 9.43
N ILE A 9 35.91 -1.41 8.99
CA ILE A 9 36.41 -1.11 7.63
C ILE A 9 35.55 -1.82 6.58
N VAL A 10 35.22 -3.10 6.76
CA VAL A 10 34.37 -3.84 5.82
C VAL A 10 32.97 -3.23 5.75
N LEU A 11 32.36 -2.87 6.89
CA LEU A 11 31.07 -2.19 6.91
C LEU A 11 31.12 -0.82 6.23
N ALA A 12 32.20 -0.06 6.40
CA ALA A 12 32.38 1.23 5.73
C ALA A 12 32.50 1.06 4.20
N VAL A 13 33.28 0.08 3.72
CA VAL A 13 33.41 -0.21 2.27
C VAL A 13 32.08 -0.67 1.68
N VAL A 14 31.33 -1.53 2.38
CA VAL A 14 29.98 -1.94 1.94
C VAL A 14 29.02 -0.75 1.94
N ALA A 15 29.06 0.10 2.96
CA ALA A 15 28.23 1.31 3.03
C ALA A 15 28.56 2.29 1.89
N ILE A 16 29.84 2.51 1.58
CA ILE A 16 30.29 3.35 0.47
C ILE A 16 29.85 2.74 -0.87
N GLY A 17 29.99 1.42 -1.06
CA GLY A 17 29.53 0.72 -2.25
C GLY A 17 28.02 0.85 -2.45
N ILE A 18 27.25 0.73 -1.37
CA ILE A 18 25.80 0.96 -1.37
C ILE A 18 25.50 2.44 -1.71
N PHE A 19 26.20 3.38 -1.09
CA PHE A 19 25.99 4.82 -1.34
C PHE A 19 26.31 5.20 -2.77
N ALA A 20 27.44 4.73 -3.31
CA ALA A 20 27.85 4.91 -4.69
C ALA A 20 26.85 4.26 -5.65
N TYR A 21 26.40 3.04 -5.37
CA TYR A 21 25.35 2.37 -6.16
C TYR A 21 24.04 3.18 -6.18
N PHE A 22 23.58 3.68 -5.04
CA PHE A 22 22.40 4.54 -4.96
C PHE A 22 22.59 5.90 -5.64
N TYR A 23 23.81 6.46 -5.59
CA TYR A 23 24.16 7.72 -6.22
C TYR A 23 24.21 7.59 -7.75
N TYR A 24 24.88 6.57 -8.27
CA TYR A 24 24.92 6.26 -9.71
C TYR A 24 23.53 5.95 -10.25
N LYS A 25 22.71 5.19 -9.53
CA LYS A 25 21.31 4.91 -9.89
C LYS A 25 20.45 6.17 -9.95
N LYS A 26 20.79 7.21 -9.18
CA LYS A 26 20.10 8.52 -9.19
C LYS A 26 20.65 9.49 -10.24
N SER A 27 21.88 9.31 -10.68
CA SER A 27 22.51 10.19 -11.67
C SER A 27 21.82 10.07 -13.04
N LEU A 28 21.44 11.21 -13.59
CA LEU A 28 20.80 11.29 -14.90
C LEU A 28 21.84 11.68 -15.94
N ASP A 29 21.87 10.94 -17.04
CA ASP A 29 22.73 11.24 -18.17
C ASP A 29 22.25 12.52 -18.91
N LYS A 30 23.11 13.16 -19.72
CA LYS A 30 22.76 14.36 -20.50
C LYS A 30 21.54 14.12 -21.38
N GLU A 31 21.45 12.95 -22.00
CA GLU A 31 20.32 12.51 -22.83
C GLU A 31 19.02 12.35 -22.03
N GLU A 32 19.11 11.74 -20.86
CA GLU A 32 17.99 11.53 -19.94
C GLU A 32 17.45 12.86 -19.40
N LYS A 33 18.35 13.78 -19.02
CA LYS A 33 18.00 15.15 -18.63
C LYS A 33 17.29 15.89 -19.76
N ARG A 34 17.76 15.73 -21.01
CA ARG A 34 17.15 16.35 -22.20
C ARG A 34 15.71 15.89 -22.39
N LEU A 35 15.45 14.57 -22.33
CA LEU A 35 14.11 14.03 -22.46
C LEU A 35 13.18 14.47 -21.30
N ILE A 36 13.66 14.45 -20.05
CA ILE A 36 12.87 14.92 -18.90
C ILE A 36 12.53 16.41 -19.03
N LYS A 37 13.50 17.26 -19.42
CA LYS A 37 13.26 18.70 -19.61
C LYS A 37 12.21 18.94 -20.69
N PHE A 38 12.23 18.16 -21.77
CA PHE A 38 11.24 18.25 -22.83
C PHE A 38 9.84 17.81 -22.35
N LEU A 39 9.74 16.67 -21.67
CA LEU A 39 8.47 16.19 -21.11
C LEU A 39 7.87 17.20 -20.12
N LYS A 40 8.69 17.84 -19.27
CA LYS A 40 8.22 18.91 -18.36
C LYS A 40 7.60 20.09 -19.10
N LYS A 41 8.11 20.44 -20.30
CA LYS A 41 7.51 21.49 -21.14
C LYS A 41 6.19 21.06 -21.80
N GLN A 42 5.87 19.77 -21.80
CA GLN A 42 4.66 19.18 -22.39
C GLN A 42 3.73 18.64 -21.29
N ASP A 43 3.60 19.35 -20.17
CA ASP A 43 2.78 18.96 -19.02
C ASP A 43 3.11 17.57 -18.41
N GLY A 44 4.27 17.01 -18.75
CA GLY A 44 4.77 15.74 -18.24
C GLY A 44 4.39 14.50 -19.06
N GLU A 45 3.87 14.66 -20.28
CA GLU A 45 3.57 13.54 -21.19
C GLU A 45 4.03 13.82 -22.61
N GLY A 46 4.39 12.78 -23.35
CA GLY A 46 4.69 12.89 -24.77
C GLY A 46 4.48 11.59 -25.53
N ASP A 47 3.87 11.70 -26.70
CA ASP A 47 3.80 10.60 -27.68
C ASP A 47 5.19 10.42 -28.32
N PRO A 48 5.76 9.19 -28.36
CA PRO A 48 7.03 8.90 -29.02
C PRO A 48 7.13 9.42 -30.46
N ARG A 49 6.04 9.42 -31.24
CA ARG A 49 6.03 9.96 -32.62
C ARG A 49 6.22 11.47 -32.62
N PHE A 50 5.54 12.16 -31.72
CA PHE A 50 5.66 13.60 -31.55
C PHE A 50 7.04 13.99 -31.01
N LEU A 51 7.53 13.25 -30.00
CA LEU A 51 8.87 13.44 -29.43
C LEU A 51 9.96 13.23 -30.47
N LYS A 52 9.83 12.19 -31.32
CA LYS A 52 10.75 11.93 -32.44
C LYS A 52 10.86 13.16 -33.35
N ARG A 53 9.71 13.67 -33.82
CA ARG A 53 9.64 14.82 -34.75
C ARG A 53 10.14 16.11 -34.11
N LYS A 54 9.77 16.40 -32.86
CA LYS A 54 10.12 17.66 -32.20
C LYS A 54 11.55 17.69 -31.64
N MET A 55 12.09 16.56 -31.22
CA MET A 55 13.46 16.51 -30.69
C MET A 55 14.51 16.21 -31.78
N GLY A 56 14.08 15.81 -32.98
CA GLY A 56 14.97 15.43 -34.08
C GLY A 56 15.79 14.16 -33.78
N VAL A 57 15.22 13.22 -33.02
CA VAL A 57 15.92 12.01 -32.56
C VAL A 57 15.37 10.75 -33.23
N SER A 58 16.16 9.67 -33.26
CA SER A 58 15.72 8.38 -33.79
C SER A 58 14.75 7.68 -32.83
N ARG A 59 13.95 6.74 -33.35
CA ARG A 59 13.04 5.93 -32.53
C ARG A 59 13.81 5.03 -31.54
N ALA A 60 14.90 4.42 -32.01
CA ALA A 60 15.77 3.57 -31.19
C ALA A 60 16.37 4.35 -30.02
N TRP A 61 16.80 5.59 -30.26
CA TRP A 61 17.28 6.48 -29.20
C TRP A 61 16.19 6.74 -28.15
N LEU A 62 14.99 7.11 -28.58
CA LEU A 62 13.85 7.39 -27.70
C LEU A 62 13.46 6.18 -26.85
N GLU A 63 13.44 4.99 -27.46
CA GLU A 63 13.12 3.75 -26.75
C GLU A 63 14.21 3.37 -25.74
N SER A 64 15.49 3.53 -26.09
CA SER A 64 16.62 3.26 -25.19
C SER A 64 16.61 4.20 -23.98
N VAL A 65 16.53 5.51 -24.21
CA VAL A 65 16.51 6.52 -23.13
C VAL A 65 15.27 6.36 -22.25
N ALA A 66 14.09 6.13 -22.84
CA ALA A 66 12.88 5.91 -22.07
C ALA A 66 12.94 4.64 -21.22
N LYS A 67 13.58 3.56 -21.72
CA LYS A 67 13.78 2.32 -20.94
C LYS A 67 14.70 2.56 -19.74
N ARG A 68 15.84 3.24 -19.93
CA ARG A 68 16.73 3.62 -18.82
C ARG A 68 16.03 4.49 -17.78
N LEU A 69 15.21 5.44 -18.22
CA LEU A 69 14.41 6.29 -17.33
C LEU A 69 13.31 5.51 -16.59
N GLU A 70 12.72 4.47 -17.21
CA GLU A 70 11.74 3.57 -16.60
C GLU A 70 12.39 2.73 -15.49
N GLU A 71 13.59 2.18 -15.75
CA GLU A 71 14.40 1.45 -14.77
C GLU A 71 14.85 2.33 -13.60
N LYS A 72 15.14 3.62 -13.86
CA LYS A 72 15.42 4.64 -12.82
C LYS A 72 14.15 5.17 -12.14
N GLY A 73 12.96 4.70 -12.54
CA GLY A 73 11.68 5.06 -11.95
C GLY A 73 11.28 6.53 -12.16
N ARG A 74 11.77 7.18 -13.23
CA ARG A 74 11.49 8.59 -13.55
C ARG A 74 10.35 8.76 -14.53
N VAL A 75 10.17 7.80 -15.43
CA VAL A 75 9.06 7.78 -16.39
C VAL A 75 8.31 6.47 -16.28
N VAL A 76 7.08 6.47 -16.80
CA VAL A 76 6.25 5.30 -16.97
C VAL A 76 5.69 5.34 -18.38
N ARG A 77 5.65 4.18 -19.03
CA ARG A 77 5.05 4.07 -20.37
C ARG A 77 3.59 3.68 -20.25
N TRP A 78 2.69 4.45 -20.87
CA TRP A 78 1.24 4.28 -20.76
C TRP A 78 0.59 4.23 -22.15
N GLY A 79 -0.39 3.36 -22.40
CA GLY A 79 -1.07 3.31 -23.71
C GLY A 79 -1.78 1.99 -24.02
N TRP A 80 -2.77 2.03 -24.93
CA TRP A 80 -3.62 0.90 -25.30
C TRP A 80 -2.96 -0.05 -26.32
N ARG A 81 -2.12 0.48 -27.22
CA ARG A 81 -1.21 -0.29 -28.09
C ARG A 81 0.21 -0.04 -27.61
N ALA A 82 0.99 -1.12 -27.45
CA ALA A 82 2.41 -1.15 -27.10
C ALA A 82 2.97 0.20 -26.57
N LYS A 83 2.60 0.57 -25.33
CA LYS A 83 3.33 1.60 -24.56
C LYS A 83 3.48 2.96 -25.29
N SER A 84 2.38 3.50 -25.81
CA SER A 84 2.33 4.64 -26.74
C SER A 84 2.57 6.05 -26.16
N LEU A 85 2.68 6.23 -24.86
CA LEU A 85 2.99 7.52 -24.22
C LEU A 85 4.11 7.37 -23.21
N ILE A 86 5.04 8.32 -23.18
CA ILE A 86 6.05 8.43 -22.13
C ILE A 86 5.55 9.48 -21.15
N CYS A 87 5.28 9.06 -19.91
CA CYS A 87 4.74 9.89 -18.85
C CYS A 87 5.80 10.10 -17.76
N LEU A 88 6.00 11.33 -17.29
CA LEU A 88 6.80 11.56 -16.09
C LEU A 88 6.07 11.04 -14.85
N LYS A 89 6.82 10.33 -13.98
CA LYS A 89 6.29 9.86 -12.71
C LYS A 89 5.96 11.06 -11.81
N GLY A 90 4.77 11.04 -11.21
CA GLY A 90 4.24 12.13 -10.39
C GLY A 90 3.67 13.32 -11.16
N ALA A 91 3.75 13.36 -12.49
CA ALA A 91 3.19 14.46 -13.28
C ALA A 91 1.69 14.30 -13.50
N VAL A 92 0.94 15.39 -13.35
CA VAL A 92 -0.51 15.44 -13.49
C VAL A 92 -0.89 16.37 -14.63
N VAL A 93 -1.44 15.82 -15.72
CA VAL A 93 -1.87 16.62 -16.87
C VAL A 93 -3.23 17.27 -16.61
N LYS A 94 -3.61 18.27 -17.41
CA LYS A 94 -4.85 19.06 -17.22
C LYS A 94 -6.11 18.19 -17.06
N SER A 95 -6.27 17.15 -17.87
CA SER A 95 -7.40 16.22 -17.80
C SER A 95 -7.43 15.44 -16.47
N GLU A 96 -6.28 15.12 -15.91
CA GLU A 96 -6.12 14.39 -14.64
C GLU A 96 -6.31 15.26 -13.39
N LYS A 97 -6.13 16.58 -13.52
CA LYS A 97 -6.25 17.52 -12.39
C LYS A 97 -7.61 17.44 -11.71
N ARG A 98 -8.69 17.11 -12.43
CA ARG A 98 -10.04 16.97 -11.86
C ARG A 98 -10.10 15.85 -10.81
N VAL A 99 -9.47 14.71 -11.10
CA VAL A 99 -9.39 13.56 -10.16
C VAL A 99 -8.60 13.96 -8.93
N VAL A 100 -7.44 14.58 -9.12
CA VAL A 100 -6.58 15.01 -8.01
C VAL A 100 -7.28 16.05 -7.15
N LYS A 101 -7.87 17.10 -7.74
CA LYS A 101 -8.62 18.13 -7.01
C LYS A 101 -9.77 17.54 -6.19
N LEU A 102 -10.50 16.59 -6.75
CA LEU A 102 -11.58 15.91 -6.02
C LEU A 102 -11.04 15.17 -4.79
N LEU A 103 -9.94 14.41 -4.95
CA LEU A 103 -9.34 13.69 -3.83
C LEU A 103 -8.78 14.65 -2.77
N LYS A 104 -8.16 15.76 -3.17
CA LYS A 104 -7.69 16.81 -2.24
C LYS A 104 -8.84 17.41 -1.42
N LYS A 105 -9.97 17.72 -2.08
CA LYS A 105 -11.17 18.24 -1.41
C LYS A 105 -11.73 17.26 -0.37
N ASN A 106 -11.50 15.96 -0.54
CA ASN A 106 -11.94 14.89 0.36
C ASN A 106 -10.82 14.39 1.29
N GLY A 107 -9.81 15.21 1.60
CA GLY A 107 -8.75 14.84 2.56
C GLY A 107 -7.78 13.77 2.05
N GLY A 108 -7.63 13.65 0.72
CA GLY A 108 -6.65 12.78 0.08
C GLY A 108 -7.06 11.31 -0.09
N MET A 109 -8.28 10.92 0.33
CA MET A 109 -8.80 9.56 0.21
C MET A 109 -10.30 9.56 -0.11
N MET A 110 -10.73 8.77 -1.10
CA MET A 110 -12.15 8.65 -1.45
C MET A 110 -12.48 7.24 -1.95
N GLY A 111 -13.69 6.74 -1.67
CA GLY A 111 -14.15 5.46 -2.20
C GLY A 111 -14.17 5.47 -3.74
N GLN A 112 -13.73 4.38 -4.37
CA GLN A 112 -13.65 4.26 -5.82
C GLN A 112 -15.03 4.54 -6.48
N LEU A 113 -16.10 3.95 -5.96
CA LEU A 113 -17.45 4.17 -6.51
C LEU A 113 -17.96 5.60 -6.30
N GLU A 114 -17.64 6.22 -5.16
CA GLU A 114 -18.03 7.60 -4.83
C GLU A 114 -17.28 8.60 -5.70
N ALA A 115 -15.98 8.38 -5.91
CA ALA A 115 -15.16 9.17 -6.83
C ALA A 115 -15.68 9.05 -8.27
N GLY A 116 -16.06 7.84 -8.70
CA GLY A 116 -16.69 7.61 -10.00
C GLY A 116 -17.95 8.44 -10.19
N ARG A 117 -18.88 8.40 -9.22
CA ARG A 117 -20.12 9.20 -9.26
C ARG A 117 -19.84 10.70 -9.30
N ALA A 118 -18.95 11.20 -8.44
CA ALA A 118 -18.61 12.62 -8.36
C ALA A 118 -17.91 13.14 -9.64
N LEU A 119 -17.22 12.27 -10.36
CA LEU A 119 -16.58 12.60 -11.64
C LEU A 119 -17.49 12.38 -12.85
N GLY A 120 -18.68 11.80 -12.67
CA GLY A 120 -19.58 11.41 -13.75
C GLY A 120 -19.06 10.23 -14.57
N TYR A 121 -18.24 9.37 -13.97
CA TYR A 121 -17.64 8.21 -14.62
C TYR A 121 -18.51 6.98 -14.40
N ASP A 122 -18.97 6.35 -15.48
CA ASP A 122 -19.53 5.00 -15.40
C ASP A 122 -18.43 3.97 -15.06
N ARG A 123 -18.80 2.74 -14.67
CA ARG A 123 -17.85 1.69 -14.23
C ARG A 123 -16.87 1.22 -15.33
N GLU A 124 -17.16 1.50 -16.59
CA GLU A 124 -16.39 1.04 -17.75
C GLU A 124 -15.71 2.19 -18.52
N SER A 125 -15.93 3.42 -18.06
CA SER A 125 -15.58 4.65 -18.75
C SER A 125 -14.07 4.87 -18.85
N PHE A 126 -13.72 5.73 -19.80
CA PHE A 126 -12.39 6.32 -19.95
C PHE A 126 -11.87 6.95 -18.63
N GLY A 127 -12.76 7.36 -17.73
CA GLY A 127 -12.44 7.89 -16.41
C GLY A 127 -11.67 6.91 -15.51
N TRP A 128 -12.00 5.61 -15.55
CA TRP A 128 -11.23 4.59 -14.82
C TRP A 128 -9.86 4.32 -15.43
N ARG A 129 -9.70 4.54 -16.73
CA ARG A 129 -8.39 4.48 -17.40
C ARG A 129 -7.48 5.59 -16.88
N MET A 130 -8.03 6.78 -16.66
CA MET A 130 -7.31 7.91 -16.08
C MET A 130 -6.84 7.63 -14.64
N VAL A 131 -7.67 6.97 -13.83
CA VAL A 131 -7.28 6.56 -12.48
C VAL A 131 -6.13 5.55 -12.51
N ARG A 132 -6.17 4.55 -13.39
CA ARG A 132 -5.05 3.60 -13.55
C ARG A 132 -3.77 4.28 -14.03
N LYS A 133 -3.88 5.24 -14.96
CA LYS A 133 -2.75 6.06 -15.41
C LYS A 133 -2.10 6.82 -14.26
N LEU A 134 -2.91 7.46 -13.42
CA LEU A 134 -2.45 8.18 -12.23
C LEU A 134 -1.84 7.24 -11.18
N GLU A 135 -2.35 6.02 -11.07
CA GLU A 135 -1.77 4.97 -10.22
C GLU A 135 -0.37 4.55 -10.70
N GLU A 136 -0.22 4.29 -12.00
CA GLU A 136 1.06 3.91 -12.59
C GLU A 136 2.10 5.03 -12.52
N LYS A 137 1.68 6.28 -12.75
CA LYS A 137 2.49 7.48 -12.51
C LYS A 137 2.84 7.68 -11.03
N GLY A 138 2.24 6.93 -10.11
CA GLY A 138 2.46 7.05 -8.68
C GLY A 138 1.88 8.32 -8.06
N VAL A 139 0.94 9.00 -8.73
CA VAL A 139 0.22 10.17 -8.20
C VAL A 139 -0.84 9.75 -7.17
N LEU A 140 -1.43 8.58 -7.37
CA LEU A 140 -2.35 7.96 -6.43
C LEU A 140 -2.06 6.46 -6.32
N TRP A 141 -2.74 5.78 -5.41
CA TRP A 141 -2.77 4.32 -5.32
C TRP A 141 -4.14 3.84 -4.87
N VAL A 142 -4.47 2.59 -5.16
CA VAL A 142 -5.73 1.99 -4.74
C VAL A 142 -5.54 1.15 -3.48
N ARG A 143 -6.19 1.55 -2.39
CA ARG A 143 -6.32 0.76 -1.17
C ARG A 143 -7.54 -0.14 -1.24
N VAL A 144 -7.39 -1.41 -0.88
CA VAL A 144 -8.50 -2.37 -0.84
C VAL A 144 -8.85 -2.64 0.62
N GLU A 145 -10.05 -2.27 1.06
CA GLU A 145 -10.57 -2.66 2.37
C GLU A 145 -11.82 -3.55 2.17
N GLY A 146 -11.65 -4.87 2.37
CA GLY A 146 -12.70 -5.86 2.16
C GLY A 146 -13.18 -5.89 0.70
N LYS A 147 -14.45 -5.54 0.46
CA LYS A 147 -15.05 -5.45 -0.90
C LYS A 147 -14.95 -4.06 -1.53
N LYS A 148 -14.41 -3.08 -0.82
CA LYS A 148 -14.36 -1.68 -1.25
C LYS A 148 -12.94 -1.29 -1.64
N ASN A 149 -12.83 -0.52 -2.71
CA ASN A 149 -11.59 0.09 -3.15
C ASN A 149 -11.64 1.59 -2.83
N TYR A 150 -10.51 2.16 -2.45
CA TYR A 150 -10.35 3.58 -2.17
C TYR A 150 -9.18 4.13 -2.97
N LEU A 151 -9.37 5.29 -3.58
CA LEU A 151 -8.33 6.06 -4.25
C LEU A 151 -7.65 6.95 -3.22
N VAL A 152 -6.32 6.90 -3.15
CA VAL A 152 -5.53 7.64 -2.16
C VAL A 152 -4.41 8.41 -2.87
N LEU A 153 -4.28 9.72 -2.61
CA LEU A 153 -3.21 10.54 -3.19
C LEU A 153 -1.84 10.20 -2.57
N THR A 154 -0.81 10.17 -3.41
CA THR A 154 0.57 9.98 -2.98
C THR A 154 1.15 11.32 -2.55
N GLY A 155 1.42 11.49 -1.24
CA GLY A 155 2.11 12.67 -0.69
C GLY A 155 1.29 13.49 0.31
N GLU A 156 -0.04 13.47 0.23
CA GLU A 156 -0.90 14.10 1.23
C GLU A 156 -1.24 13.10 2.34
N GLY A 157 -0.40 13.06 3.37
CA GLY A 157 -0.91 13.10 4.74
C GLY A 157 -1.45 11.83 5.39
N ARG A 158 -1.19 10.61 4.90
CA ARG A 158 -1.43 9.40 5.74
C ARG A 158 -0.31 8.38 5.77
N PHE A 159 0.73 8.50 4.93
CA PHE A 159 1.79 7.48 4.92
C PHE A 159 2.78 7.62 6.07
N ARG A 160 3.13 8.85 6.49
CA ARG A 160 3.97 9.05 7.70
C ARG A 160 3.21 8.70 8.98
N GLU A 161 1.91 9.01 9.02
CA GLU A 161 1.04 8.70 10.16
C GLU A 161 0.64 7.21 10.23
N LEU A 162 0.49 6.52 9.09
CA LEU A 162 0.32 5.07 9.08
C LEU A 162 1.64 4.34 9.37
N ARG A 163 2.79 4.77 8.83
CA ARG A 163 4.09 4.17 9.20
C ARG A 163 4.42 4.40 10.67
N SER A 164 4.12 5.57 11.23
CA SER A 164 4.27 5.82 12.67
C SER A 164 3.22 5.07 13.49
N ARG A 165 2.03 4.77 12.96
CA ARG A 165 1.09 3.81 13.58
C ARG A 165 1.57 2.36 13.49
N ILE A 166 2.28 1.97 12.43
CA ILE A 166 2.83 0.61 12.25
C ILE A 166 4.08 0.41 13.12
N GLN A 167 4.99 1.38 13.16
CA GLN A 167 6.18 1.37 14.02
C GLN A 167 5.87 1.75 15.48
N GLY A 168 4.77 2.47 15.72
CA GLY A 168 4.23 2.72 17.07
C GLY A 168 3.34 1.59 17.60
N ALA A 169 2.87 0.68 16.74
CA ALA A 169 2.11 -0.53 17.14
C ALA A 169 3.00 -1.76 17.37
N SER A 170 4.32 -1.56 17.42
CA SER A 170 5.30 -2.50 17.97
C SER A 170 5.76 -2.12 19.39
N GLY A 171 5.11 -1.15 20.04
CA GLY A 171 5.16 -0.99 21.49
C GLY A 171 4.04 -1.79 22.15
N PRO A 172 4.22 -2.26 23.39
CA PRO A 172 3.11 -2.79 24.18
C PRO A 172 2.01 -1.73 24.14
N SER A 173 0.83 -2.11 23.62
CA SER A 173 -0.34 -1.25 23.50
C SER A 173 -0.40 -0.33 24.70
N ALA A 174 -0.43 0.99 24.50
CA ALA A 174 -0.79 1.91 25.57
C ALA A 174 -2.19 1.50 26.03
N VAL A 175 -2.24 0.61 27.03
CA VAL A 175 -3.46 0.03 27.56
C VAL A 175 -4.12 1.18 28.30
N ALA A 176 -5.05 1.86 27.62
CA ALA A 176 -6.02 2.69 28.31
C ALA A 176 -6.53 1.86 29.50
N LYS A 177 -6.38 2.36 30.73
CA LYS A 177 -6.75 1.64 31.96
C LYS A 177 -8.08 0.93 31.72
N LEU A 178 -8.01 -0.40 31.66
CA LEU A 178 -9.18 -1.24 31.48
C LEU A 178 -9.91 -1.28 32.81
N ASP A 179 -11.23 -1.20 32.77
CA ASP A 179 -12.01 -1.46 33.97
C ASP A 179 -11.96 -2.98 34.31
N LYS A 180 -12.34 -3.35 35.54
CA LYS A 180 -12.32 -4.75 36.00
C LYS A 180 -13.16 -5.69 35.11
N SER A 181 -14.21 -5.17 34.47
CA SER A 181 -15.12 -5.94 33.62
C SER A 181 -14.57 -6.14 32.20
N GLU A 182 -13.88 -5.13 31.66
CA GLU A 182 -13.13 -5.13 30.41
C GLU A 182 -11.93 -6.07 30.50
N ASP A 183 -11.15 -6.01 31.58
CA ASP A 183 -10.00 -6.89 31.79
C ASP A 183 -10.43 -8.37 31.90
N ARG A 184 -11.54 -8.64 32.60
CA ARG A 184 -12.12 -9.99 32.67
C ARG A 184 -12.51 -10.49 31.28
N MET A 185 -13.06 -9.63 30.44
CA MET A 185 -13.43 -9.97 29.05
C MET A 185 -12.21 -10.24 28.17
N VAL A 186 -11.16 -9.41 28.27
CA VAL A 186 -9.90 -9.61 27.54
C VAL A 186 -9.25 -10.92 27.96
N LYS A 187 -9.24 -11.26 29.25
CA LYS A 187 -8.72 -12.55 29.74
C LYS A 187 -9.50 -13.75 29.18
N ILE A 188 -10.83 -13.67 29.11
CA ILE A 188 -11.67 -14.72 28.50
C ILE A 188 -11.34 -14.88 27.01
N LEU A 189 -11.21 -13.76 26.29
CA LEU A 189 -10.83 -13.78 24.87
C LEU A 189 -9.44 -14.37 24.66
N ARG A 190 -8.45 -14.00 25.48
CA ARG A 190 -7.09 -14.57 25.42
C ARG A 190 -7.09 -16.08 25.65
N LYS A 191 -7.82 -16.56 26.67
CA LYS A 191 -7.97 -18.01 26.93
C LYS A 191 -8.63 -18.77 25.77
N SER A 192 -9.42 -18.07 24.95
CA SER A 192 -10.13 -18.66 23.81
C SER A 192 -9.36 -18.54 22.49
N GLY A 193 -8.07 -18.18 22.53
CA GLY A 193 -7.25 -17.99 21.31
C GLY A 193 -7.45 -16.64 20.61
N GLY A 194 -8.03 -15.66 21.31
CA GLY A 194 -8.15 -14.28 20.84
C GLY A 194 -9.41 -13.94 20.05
N GLU A 195 -10.31 -14.91 19.82
CA GLU A 195 -11.55 -14.72 19.05
C GLU A 195 -12.74 -15.43 19.70
N MET A 196 -13.91 -14.78 19.70
CA MET A 196 -15.14 -15.40 20.18
C MET A 196 -16.39 -14.78 19.55
N LEU A 197 -17.46 -15.56 19.41
CA LEU A 197 -18.78 -15.07 19.00
C LEU A 197 -19.40 -14.16 20.08
N ASP A 198 -20.06 -13.08 19.66
CA ASP A 198 -20.82 -12.15 20.52
C ASP A 198 -21.79 -12.91 21.46
N ARG A 199 -22.47 -13.95 20.95
CA ARG A 199 -23.38 -14.78 21.75
C ARG A 199 -22.66 -15.55 22.86
N ASN A 200 -21.49 -16.10 22.57
CA ASN A 200 -20.71 -16.85 23.55
C ASN A 200 -20.10 -15.92 24.61
N LEU A 201 -19.73 -14.69 24.23
CA LEU A 201 -19.33 -13.66 25.19
C LEU A 201 -20.49 -13.20 26.06
N ALA A 202 -21.69 -13.05 25.49
CA ALA A 202 -22.89 -12.66 26.22
C ALA A 202 -23.32 -13.71 27.25
N LEU A 203 -23.07 -15.01 27.00
CA LEU A 203 -23.31 -16.09 27.98
C LEU A 203 -22.33 -16.06 29.15
N ARG A 204 -21.12 -15.53 28.95
CA ARG A 204 -20.04 -15.55 29.96
C ARG A 204 -19.90 -14.25 30.74
N VAL A 205 -20.37 -13.13 30.19
CA VAL A 205 -20.25 -11.80 30.80
C VAL A 205 -21.57 -11.04 30.70
N ARG A 206 -22.14 -10.69 31.85
CA ARG A 206 -23.36 -9.87 31.92
C ARG A 206 -23.07 -8.48 31.35
N GLY A 207 -23.90 -8.00 30.43
CA GLY A 207 -23.69 -6.71 29.79
C GLY A 207 -22.57 -6.67 28.73
N ALA A 208 -22.15 -7.82 28.19
CA ALA A 208 -21.04 -7.92 27.25
C ALA A 208 -21.10 -6.94 26.06
N SER A 209 -22.30 -6.65 25.56
CA SER A 209 -22.48 -5.69 24.45
C SER A 209 -21.98 -4.28 24.78
N LYS A 210 -22.18 -3.79 26.01
CA LYS A 210 -21.68 -2.47 26.45
C LYS A 210 -20.15 -2.50 26.58
N ILE A 211 -19.61 -3.56 27.16
CA ILE A 211 -18.16 -3.74 27.36
C ILE A 211 -17.44 -3.85 26.00
N ILE A 212 -17.98 -4.61 25.05
CA ILE A 212 -17.43 -4.73 23.69
C ILE A 212 -17.41 -3.36 23.00
N LYS A 213 -18.48 -2.55 23.10
CA LYS A 213 -18.48 -1.19 22.53
C LYS A 213 -17.38 -0.32 23.16
N SER A 214 -17.19 -0.40 24.47
CA SER A 214 -16.11 0.30 25.17
C SER A 214 -14.72 -0.15 24.69
N LEU A 215 -14.48 -1.46 24.63
CA LEU A 215 -13.23 -2.06 24.15
C LEU A 215 -12.93 -1.72 22.67
N ILE A 216 -13.95 -1.61 21.82
CA ILE A 216 -13.81 -1.13 20.43
C ILE A 216 -13.39 0.34 20.40
N LYS A 217 -14.01 1.19 21.23
CA LYS A 217 -13.69 2.62 21.33
C LYS A 217 -12.26 2.83 21.84
N LYS A 218 -11.80 1.99 22.78
CA LYS A 218 -10.42 1.93 23.28
C LYS A 218 -9.45 1.23 22.32
N GLY A 219 -9.95 0.68 21.21
CA GLY A 219 -9.13 0.08 20.15
C GLY A 219 -8.56 -1.30 20.46
N VAL A 220 -9.00 -1.97 21.53
CA VAL A 220 -8.47 -3.26 22.01
C VAL A 220 -9.05 -4.45 21.24
N VAL A 221 -10.34 -4.39 20.91
CA VAL A 221 -11.04 -5.41 20.12
C VAL A 221 -11.65 -4.82 18.86
N PHE A 222 -11.96 -5.68 17.88
CA PHE A 222 -12.74 -5.30 16.70
C PHE A 222 -13.76 -6.39 16.37
N ARG A 223 -14.84 -5.98 15.69
CA ARG A 223 -15.84 -6.91 15.18
C ARG A 223 -15.51 -7.40 13.78
N TRP A 224 -15.71 -8.68 13.56
CA TRP A 224 -15.29 -9.41 12.37
C TRP A 224 -16.40 -10.38 11.89
N GLY A 225 -16.30 -10.83 10.63
CA GLY A 225 -17.16 -11.87 10.05
C GLY A 225 -18.47 -11.36 9.43
N ALA A 226 -19.21 -12.28 8.80
CA ALA A 226 -20.52 -11.97 8.23
C ALA A 226 -21.48 -11.52 9.34
N LYS A 227 -22.17 -10.39 9.12
CA LYS A 227 -23.05 -9.73 10.12
C LYS A 227 -22.33 -9.19 11.38
N LYS A 228 -20.99 -9.09 11.39
CA LYS A 228 -20.17 -8.49 12.48
C LYS A 228 -20.42 -9.10 13.87
N ARG A 229 -20.63 -10.42 13.94
CA ARG A 229 -20.95 -11.15 15.18
C ARG A 229 -19.74 -11.73 15.91
N ASN A 230 -18.55 -11.70 15.31
CA ASN A 230 -17.32 -12.18 15.96
C ASN A 230 -16.58 -11.00 16.58
N VAL A 231 -15.99 -11.20 17.73
CA VAL A 231 -15.08 -10.25 18.39
C VAL A 231 -13.69 -10.84 18.41
N CYS A 232 -12.72 -10.07 17.93
CA CYS A 232 -11.31 -10.45 17.91
C CYS A 232 -10.48 -9.43 18.67
N LEU A 233 -9.48 -9.92 19.42
CA LEU A 233 -8.42 -9.10 19.99
C LEU A 233 -7.46 -8.63 18.89
N LYS A 234 -6.98 -7.38 18.99
CA LYS A 234 -6.02 -6.84 18.02
C LYS A 234 -4.58 -7.29 18.23
N ASP A 235 -4.21 -7.54 19.49
CA ASP A 235 -2.87 -7.91 19.93
C ASP A 235 -2.57 -9.40 19.76
N VAL A 236 -3.59 -10.25 19.76
CA VAL A 236 -3.44 -11.71 19.62
C VAL A 236 -3.53 -12.10 18.15
N LEU A 237 -2.54 -12.85 17.65
CA LEU A 237 -2.55 -13.45 16.32
C LEU A 237 -2.91 -14.93 16.40
N SER A 238 -3.70 -15.41 15.44
CA SER A 238 -3.89 -16.86 15.28
C SER A 238 -2.66 -17.53 14.66
N LYS A 239 -2.55 -18.86 14.76
CA LYS A 239 -1.45 -19.62 14.14
C LYS A 239 -1.32 -19.35 12.63
N ASP A 240 -2.45 -19.24 11.93
CA ASP A 240 -2.48 -18.95 10.49
C ASP A 240 -2.07 -17.51 10.18
N GLU A 241 -2.48 -16.55 11.02
CA GLU A 241 -2.10 -15.14 10.90
C GLU A 241 -0.60 -14.94 11.15
N GLU A 242 -0.04 -15.58 12.16
CA GLU A 242 1.39 -15.56 12.45
C GLU A 242 2.19 -16.15 11.29
N LYS A 243 1.75 -17.29 10.73
CA LYS A 243 2.42 -17.94 9.60
C LYS A 243 2.50 -16.99 8.40
N ILE A 244 1.41 -16.30 8.06
CA ILE A 244 1.38 -15.33 6.97
C ILE A 244 2.32 -14.14 7.25
N VAL A 245 2.27 -13.58 8.46
CA VAL A 245 3.12 -12.44 8.82
C VAL A 245 4.60 -12.82 8.80
N ARG A 246 4.98 -14.02 9.25
CA ARG A 246 6.36 -14.53 9.16
C ARG A 246 6.79 -14.67 7.70
N ILE A 247 6.00 -15.34 6.86
CA ILE A 247 6.32 -15.51 5.43
C ILE A 247 6.56 -14.17 4.73
N VAL A 248 5.73 -13.15 5.01
CA VAL A 248 5.89 -11.83 4.39
C VAL A 248 7.11 -11.08 4.96
N LYS A 249 7.40 -11.21 6.26
CA LYS A 249 8.60 -10.64 6.89
C LYS A 249 9.88 -11.27 6.35
N ASP A 250 9.92 -12.59 6.23
CA ASP A 250 11.06 -13.36 5.71
C ASP A 250 11.34 -13.02 4.24
N ALA A 251 10.31 -12.57 3.50
CA ALA A 251 10.44 -12.05 2.14
C ALA A 251 10.85 -10.57 2.05
N GLY A 252 11.28 -9.96 3.15
CA GLY A 252 11.68 -8.54 3.18
C GLY A 252 10.53 -7.55 3.36
N GLY A 253 9.40 -8.01 3.90
CA GLY A 253 8.24 -7.18 4.27
C GLY A 253 7.27 -6.88 3.11
N LYS A 254 7.49 -7.45 1.91
CA LYS A 254 6.61 -7.29 0.76
C LYS A 254 6.50 -8.61 -0.02
N MET A 255 5.30 -8.99 -0.40
CA MET A 255 5.09 -10.22 -1.16
C MET A 255 3.86 -10.11 -2.06
N MET A 256 3.97 -10.62 -3.29
CA MET A 256 2.82 -10.73 -4.20
C MET A 256 1.85 -11.80 -3.71
N TRP A 257 0.56 -11.58 -3.93
CA TRP A 257 -0.53 -12.47 -3.55
C TRP A 257 -0.30 -13.90 -4.05
N THR A 258 0.09 -14.06 -5.31
CA THR A 258 0.33 -15.36 -5.93
C THR A 258 1.43 -16.14 -5.21
N ASP A 259 2.48 -15.43 -4.79
CA ASP A 259 3.64 -16.03 -4.14
C ASP A 259 3.33 -16.33 -2.67
N LEU A 260 2.53 -15.48 -2.04
CA LEU A 260 2.02 -15.71 -0.69
C LEU A 260 1.11 -16.93 -0.63
N VAL A 261 0.18 -17.09 -1.59
CA VAL A 261 -0.68 -18.28 -1.70
C VAL A 261 0.16 -19.54 -1.92
N LYS A 262 1.13 -19.50 -2.83
CA LYS A 262 2.04 -20.63 -3.09
C LYS A 262 2.86 -21.02 -1.85
N LYS A 263 3.45 -20.05 -1.14
CA LYS A 263 4.29 -20.33 0.04
C LYS A 263 3.48 -20.71 1.29
N SER A 264 2.29 -20.13 1.46
CA SER A 264 1.42 -20.46 2.61
C SER A 264 0.74 -21.82 2.45
N GLY A 265 0.56 -22.29 1.21
CA GLY A 265 -0.23 -23.47 0.87
C GLY A 265 -1.74 -23.25 1.08
N TYR A 266 -2.17 -22.01 1.29
CA TYR A 266 -3.51 -21.67 1.73
C TYR A 266 -4.23 -20.85 0.64
N SER A 267 -5.35 -21.35 0.14
CA SER A 267 -6.12 -20.70 -0.92
C SER A 267 -7.62 -20.65 -0.61
N GLY A 268 -8.35 -19.76 -1.29
CA GLY A 268 -9.81 -19.66 -1.21
C GLY A 268 -10.38 -18.60 -0.24
N LYS A 269 -11.69 -18.68 0.03
CA LYS A 269 -12.43 -17.67 0.81
C LYS A 269 -11.94 -17.52 2.24
N GLY A 270 -11.40 -18.59 2.84
CA GLY A 270 -10.78 -18.57 4.17
C GLY A 270 -9.51 -17.71 4.22
N PHE A 271 -8.71 -17.72 3.15
CA PHE A 271 -7.46 -16.96 3.08
C PHE A 271 -7.71 -15.44 3.02
N HIS A 272 -8.65 -15.00 2.18
CA HIS A 272 -9.08 -13.59 2.15
C HIS A 272 -9.55 -13.10 3.52
N ARG A 273 -10.23 -13.97 4.27
CA ARG A 273 -10.71 -13.66 5.62
C ARG A 273 -9.57 -13.43 6.60
N VAL A 274 -8.53 -14.26 6.56
CA VAL A 274 -7.34 -14.10 7.40
C VAL A 274 -6.60 -12.80 7.07
N LEU A 275 -6.49 -12.47 5.77
CA LEU A 275 -5.85 -11.21 5.36
C LEU A 275 -6.68 -9.98 5.73
N ASP A 276 -8.01 -10.04 5.62
CA ASP A 276 -8.88 -8.97 6.10
C ASP A 276 -8.72 -8.76 7.62
N LYS A 277 -8.58 -9.84 8.40
CA LYS A 277 -8.30 -9.76 9.84
C LYS A 277 -6.95 -9.11 10.13
N LEU A 278 -5.88 -9.57 9.46
CA LEU A 278 -4.55 -9.01 9.62
C LEU A 278 -4.50 -7.51 9.26
N GLU A 279 -5.27 -7.09 8.25
CA GLU A 279 -5.41 -5.69 7.87
C GLU A 279 -6.16 -4.87 8.95
N MET A 280 -7.23 -5.42 9.53
CA MET A 280 -7.95 -4.78 10.65
C MET A 280 -7.10 -4.72 11.93
N LYS A 281 -6.21 -5.68 12.14
CA LYS A 281 -5.20 -5.68 13.21
C LYS A 281 -4.03 -4.72 12.93
N GLY A 282 -3.97 -4.15 11.72
CA GLY A 282 -2.90 -3.22 11.31
C GLY A 282 -1.54 -3.89 11.13
N LYS A 283 -1.51 -5.20 10.91
CA LYS A 283 -0.27 -5.99 10.75
C LYS A 283 0.13 -6.18 9.29
N ILE A 284 -0.81 -6.02 8.36
CA ILE A 284 -0.53 -6.05 6.92
C ILE A 284 -1.34 -4.97 6.20
N PHE A 285 -0.91 -4.63 4.99
CA PHE A 285 -1.62 -3.78 4.05
C PHE A 285 -1.65 -4.45 2.68
N ARG A 286 -2.80 -4.36 2.02
CA ARG A 286 -2.94 -4.83 0.64
C ARG A 286 -2.90 -3.65 -0.31
N ARG A 287 -1.99 -3.71 -1.26
CA ARG A 287 -1.86 -2.76 -2.35
C ARG A 287 -2.18 -3.45 -3.66
N LYS A 288 -2.91 -2.78 -4.55
CA LYS A 288 -3.07 -3.28 -5.91
C LYS A 288 -1.86 -2.90 -6.75
N VAL A 289 -1.30 -3.86 -7.49
CA VAL A 289 -0.22 -3.66 -8.45
C VAL A 289 -0.66 -4.28 -9.77
N GLY A 290 -1.15 -3.43 -10.68
CA GLY A 290 -1.73 -3.88 -11.96
C GLY A 290 -2.98 -4.75 -11.78
N ARG A 291 -2.94 -6.00 -12.29
CA ARG A 291 -4.00 -7.00 -12.09
C ARG A 291 -3.83 -7.83 -10.81
N SER A 292 -2.72 -7.66 -10.11
CA SER A 292 -2.35 -8.47 -8.94
C SER A 292 -2.44 -7.67 -7.64
N LEU A 293 -2.39 -8.38 -6.52
CA LEU A 293 -2.35 -7.81 -5.18
C LEU A 293 -0.97 -8.03 -4.58
N GLU A 294 -0.44 -7.03 -3.91
CA GLU A 294 0.78 -7.05 -3.10
C GLU A 294 0.38 -6.93 -1.63
N VAL A 295 0.93 -7.79 -0.78
CA VAL A 295 0.77 -7.78 0.67
C VAL A 295 2.06 -7.23 1.29
N VAL A 296 1.93 -6.21 2.12
CA VAL A 296 3.03 -5.51 2.78
C VAL A 296 2.85 -5.61 4.29
N VAL A 297 3.89 -5.98 5.03
CA VAL A 297 3.94 -5.93 6.50
C VAL A 297 4.63 -4.65 6.94
#